data_AF-A0AAP0RR00-F1
#
_entry.id   AF-A0AAP0RR00-F1
#
_cell.length_a   1.000
_cell.length_b   1.000
_cell.length_c   1.000
_cell.angle_alpha   90.00
_cell.angle_beta   90.00
_cell.angle_gamma   90.00
#
_symmetry.space_group_name_H-M   'P 1'
#
loop_
_entity.id
_entity.type
_entity.pdbx_description
1 polymer ?
#
loop_
_entity_poly.entity_id
_entity_poly.type
_entity_poly.pdbx_seq_one_letter_code
_entity_poly.pdbx_strand_id
1 'polypeptide(L)'
;MNSTAEFRDYTAISEFRIINRRTLVECSDPNPFLQISIGSNSSLSDDEFVSVTVSGVLHPSENDWVAMVSPSHSDVSSCPINEIMYAQTGDLSKLPLVCHYPVKFPCSRALPSPAKDFGWHDPGYIHSAVMTGLQPSSTFPYRYGSDSVGWSNQIQFQTPPAGGSDELKFLAFGDMGKAPRDASVEHYIQPGSLSVVEAMAAEIDAGNVDSIFHIGDISYATGFLVEWDYFLHLINPLASQLSYMTAIGNHERDYADSGSVYGTPDSGGECGVAYETYFPMPTEAKDKPWYSIEQASVHFTIMSTEHDWTENSEQYEWMKKDMASVDRSKTPWLIFTGHRPMYSSAGGLLGVDDHFVKAVEPLLLANEVDLALFGHVHNYERTCAVYQKECKAMPVKDENGIDTYNNNNYSAPVQAVIGMAGFTLDSFPSNYVNSNTRKVEDSFRITKGQGS
;
A
#
# COMPACT_ATOMS: atom_id res chain seq x y z
N MET A 1 50.91 -12.26 -22.22
CA MET A 1 49.72 -12.79 -22.89
C MET A 1 49.38 -14.12 -22.20
N ASN A 2 48.86 -14.12 -20.96
CA ASN A 2 47.59 -13.48 -20.54
C ASN A 2 46.51 -13.98 -21.52
N SER A 3 45.91 -15.17 -21.37
CA SER A 3 45.54 -15.96 -20.18
C SER A 3 44.43 -15.32 -19.35
N THR A 4 43.29 -16.00 -19.27
CA THR A 4 42.04 -15.61 -18.57
C THR A 4 42.15 -15.67 -17.03
N ALA A 5 43.36 -15.63 -16.49
CA ALA A 5 43.61 -15.60 -15.05
C ALA A 5 43.38 -14.22 -14.42
N GLU A 6 43.24 -13.16 -15.22
CA GLU A 6 43.13 -11.76 -14.78
C GLU A 6 41.73 -11.36 -14.26
N PHE A 7 40.77 -12.30 -14.23
CA PHE A 7 39.40 -12.09 -13.72
C PHE A 7 39.01 -13.07 -12.59
N ARG A 8 40.00 -13.62 -11.86
CA ARG A 8 39.74 -14.76 -10.95
C ARG A 8 39.19 -14.42 -9.56
N ASP A 9 39.27 -13.16 -9.14
CA ASP A 9 38.96 -12.75 -7.76
C ASP A 9 37.67 -11.91 -7.62
N TYR A 10 36.95 -11.62 -8.73
CA TYR A 10 35.75 -10.78 -8.72
C TYR A 10 34.59 -11.32 -9.57
N THR A 11 34.01 -12.44 -9.14
CA THR A 11 32.56 -12.72 -9.23
C THR A 11 32.21 -13.97 -8.42
N ALA A 12 31.41 -13.82 -7.37
CA ALA A 12 30.89 -14.97 -6.63
C ALA A 12 29.73 -15.59 -7.41
N ILE A 13 29.87 -16.86 -7.81
CA ILE A 13 28.76 -17.64 -8.39
C ILE A 13 27.89 -18.12 -7.23
N SER A 14 26.63 -17.69 -7.19
CA SER A 14 25.63 -18.27 -6.29
C SER A 14 25.24 -19.66 -6.79
N GLU A 15 25.51 -20.71 -6.01
CA GLU A 15 24.95 -22.04 -6.29
C GLU A 15 23.47 -22.08 -5.88
N PHE A 16 22.58 -21.79 -6.84
CA PHE A 16 21.17 -22.14 -6.72
C PHE A 16 21.03 -23.66 -6.57
N ARG A 17 20.59 -24.12 -5.39
CA ARG A 17 20.16 -25.50 -5.17
C ARG A 17 18.72 -25.50 -4.67
N ILE A 18 17.82 -25.98 -5.55
CA ILE A 18 16.41 -26.19 -5.22
C ILE A 18 16.32 -27.33 -4.20
N ILE A 19 16.04 -27.02 -2.94
CA ILE A 19 15.30 -27.95 -2.06
C ILE A 19 14.22 -27.18 -1.34
N ASN A 20 13.03 -27.74 -1.46
CA ASN A 20 11.90 -27.59 -0.56
C ASN A 20 11.50 -29.10 -0.41
N ARG A 21 11.24 -29.74 0.76
CA ARG A 21 10.01 -29.65 1.59
C ARG A 21 9.91 -30.86 2.61
N ARG A 22 9.56 -30.71 3.93
CA ARG A 22 9.21 -31.78 4.96
C ARG A 22 7.81 -31.62 5.70
N THR A 23 7.16 -32.70 6.18
CA THR A 23 5.69 -33.07 6.12
C THR A 23 4.57 -32.33 6.91
N LEU A 24 3.29 -32.59 6.52
CA LEU A 24 1.99 -32.15 7.09
C LEU A 24 1.22 -33.26 7.85
N VAL A 25 0.55 -32.92 8.96
CA VAL A 25 -0.60 -33.62 9.62
C VAL A 25 -1.39 -32.53 10.40
N GLU A 26 -2.72 -32.43 10.43
CA GLU A 26 -3.80 -33.23 9.85
C GLU A 26 -4.79 -32.29 9.12
N CYS A 27 -4.93 -32.40 7.80
CA CYS A 27 -6.00 -31.69 7.08
C CYS A 27 -7.26 -32.55 7.07
N SER A 28 -8.33 -32.09 7.71
CA SER A 28 -9.64 -32.75 7.71
C SER A 28 -10.37 -32.55 6.37
N ASP A 29 -9.84 -33.15 5.30
CA ASP A 29 -10.37 -33.09 3.95
C ASP A 29 -11.57 -34.07 3.76
N PRO A 30 -12.74 -33.67 3.22
CA PRO A 30 -13.93 -34.52 3.17
C PRO A 30 -13.89 -35.74 2.23
N ASN A 31 -12.73 -36.11 1.68
CA ASN A 31 -12.58 -37.24 0.77
C ASN A 31 -12.10 -38.50 1.51
N PRO A 32 -12.97 -39.48 1.85
CA PRO A 32 -12.62 -40.63 2.68
C PRO A 32 -11.69 -41.65 2.00
N PHE A 33 -11.33 -41.44 0.73
CA PHE A 33 -10.45 -42.32 -0.03
C PHE A 33 -9.00 -41.81 -0.12
N LEU A 34 -8.76 -40.51 0.02
CA LEU A 34 -7.42 -39.93 -0.07
C LEU A 34 -6.63 -40.23 1.21
N GLN A 35 -5.50 -40.92 1.08
CA GLN A 35 -4.66 -41.32 2.21
C GLN A 35 -3.18 -41.07 1.92
N ILE A 36 -2.48 -40.48 2.88
CA ILE A 36 -1.02 -40.30 2.89
C ILE A 36 -0.47 -41.16 4.03
N SER A 37 0.54 -41.97 3.73
CA SER A 37 1.19 -42.85 4.71
C SER A 37 2.71 -42.74 4.62
N ILE A 38 3.38 -42.77 5.77
CA ILE A 38 4.84 -42.65 5.87
C ILE A 38 5.39 -43.96 6.43
N GLY A 39 6.06 -44.72 5.56
CA GLY A 39 6.81 -45.92 5.95
C GLY A 39 8.12 -45.53 6.63
N SER A 40 8.23 -45.86 7.92
CA SER A 40 9.45 -45.77 8.72
C SER A 40 9.53 -46.99 9.64
N ASN A 41 10.75 -47.42 9.99
CA ASN A 41 10.93 -48.33 11.12
C ASN A 41 10.74 -47.55 12.42
N SER A 42 10.34 -48.24 13.50
CA SER A 42 9.74 -47.63 14.71
C SER A 42 10.68 -46.82 15.62
N SER A 43 11.82 -46.36 15.11
CA SER A 43 12.76 -45.48 15.80
C SER A 43 13.64 -44.79 14.74
N LEU A 44 13.10 -43.73 14.13
CA LEU A 44 13.86 -42.89 13.20
C LEU A 44 15.12 -42.34 13.87
N SER A 45 16.27 -42.53 13.24
CA SER A 45 17.50 -41.80 13.60
C SER A 45 17.45 -40.36 13.10
N ASP A 46 18.36 -39.51 13.60
CA ASP A 46 18.44 -38.10 13.24
C ASP A 46 18.55 -37.88 11.71
N ASP A 47 19.20 -38.82 11.01
CA ASP A 47 19.13 -39.04 9.56
C ASP A 47 18.56 -40.44 9.23
N GLU A 48 17.53 -40.53 8.39
CA GLU A 48 17.04 -41.79 7.76
C GLU A 48 16.23 -41.50 6.47
N PHE A 49 16.26 -42.41 5.49
CA PHE A 49 15.39 -42.37 4.30
C PHE A 49 13.99 -42.93 4.60
N VAL A 50 12.97 -42.08 4.56
CA VAL A 50 11.55 -42.47 4.70
C VAL A 50 10.84 -42.62 3.35
N SER A 51 9.94 -43.60 3.24
CA SER A 51 9.10 -43.79 2.05
C SER A 51 7.71 -43.20 2.27
N VAL A 52 7.30 -42.24 1.45
CA VAL A 52 5.95 -41.65 1.50
C VAL A 52 5.09 -42.24 0.39
N THR A 53 3.94 -42.81 0.76
CA THR A 53 2.97 -43.40 -0.17
C THR A 53 1.67 -42.61 -0.12
N VAL A 54 1.22 -42.15 -1.29
CA VAL A 54 -0.05 -41.42 -1.48
C VAL A 54 -1.00 -42.31 -2.27
N SER A 55 -2.23 -42.45 -1.80
CA SER A 55 -3.25 -43.33 -2.37
C SER A 55 -4.64 -42.67 -2.36
N GLY A 56 -5.57 -43.18 -3.16
CA GLY A 56 -6.93 -42.62 -3.32
C GLY A 56 -7.12 -41.61 -4.46
N VAL A 57 -6.04 -41.23 -5.16
CA VAL A 57 -6.12 -40.38 -6.36
C VAL A 57 -6.67 -41.19 -7.53
N LEU A 58 -7.95 -40.98 -7.88
CA LEU A 58 -8.65 -41.76 -8.92
C LEU A 58 -8.13 -41.50 -10.34
N HIS A 59 -7.69 -40.27 -10.63
CA HIS A 59 -7.19 -39.83 -11.93
C HIS A 59 -5.98 -38.89 -11.73
N PRO A 60 -4.77 -39.43 -11.47
CA PRO A 60 -3.58 -38.60 -11.26
C PRO A 60 -3.16 -37.88 -12.55
N SER A 61 -2.86 -36.60 -12.42
CA SER A 61 -2.37 -35.71 -13.47
C SER A 61 -0.86 -35.47 -13.34
N GLU A 62 -0.18 -35.15 -14.45
CA GLU A 62 1.23 -34.70 -14.40
C GLU A 62 1.40 -33.36 -13.66
N ASN A 63 0.31 -32.65 -13.41
CA ASN A 63 0.27 -31.40 -12.63
C ASN A 63 0.01 -31.63 -11.11
N ASP A 64 -0.22 -32.86 -10.65
CA ASP A 64 -0.46 -33.16 -9.24
C ASP A 64 0.88 -33.36 -8.49
N TRP A 65 1.11 -32.60 -7.42
CA TRP A 65 2.38 -32.64 -6.68
C TRP A 65 2.18 -32.59 -5.17
N VAL A 66 2.84 -33.51 -4.44
CA VAL A 66 2.79 -33.58 -2.97
C VAL A 66 4.12 -33.16 -2.38
N ALA A 67 4.08 -32.11 -1.56
CA ALA A 67 5.21 -31.60 -0.80
C ALA A 67 4.75 -30.69 0.39
N MET A 68 5.66 -29.92 1.01
CA MET A 68 5.79 -29.66 2.49
C MET A 68 6.77 -28.45 2.86
N VAL A 69 7.67 -28.37 3.90
CA VAL A 69 8.76 -27.32 4.12
C VAL A 69 10.00 -27.77 5.00
N SER A 70 11.29 -27.34 4.80
CA SER A 70 12.40 -27.18 5.84
C SER A 70 13.80 -26.70 5.28
N PRO A 71 14.54 -25.72 5.89
CA PRO A 71 15.89 -25.26 5.46
C PRO A 71 17.10 -25.93 6.17
N SER A 72 18.34 -25.56 5.79
CA SER A 72 19.59 -26.27 6.15
C SER A 72 20.63 -25.49 7.00
N HIS A 73 20.25 -24.43 7.73
CA HIS A 73 21.17 -23.59 8.52
C HIS A 73 20.69 -23.26 9.94
N SER A 74 19.65 -23.92 10.44
CA SER A 74 18.93 -23.50 11.65
C SER A 74 19.70 -23.77 12.96
N ASP A 75 20.33 -22.73 13.52
CA ASP A 75 20.75 -22.73 14.93
C ASP A 75 19.57 -22.30 15.83
N VAL A 76 19.26 -23.13 16.83
CA VAL A 76 18.15 -22.97 17.78
C VAL A 76 18.63 -22.81 19.24
N SER A 77 19.94 -22.60 19.44
CA SER A 77 20.57 -22.59 20.77
C SER A 77 20.17 -21.42 21.68
N SER A 78 19.61 -20.34 21.14
CA SER A 78 19.30 -19.09 21.87
C SER A 78 17.91 -19.04 22.51
N CYS A 79 17.01 -19.95 22.17
CA CYS A 79 15.62 -19.98 22.67
C CYS A 79 15.40 -20.13 24.20
N PRO A 80 16.31 -20.68 25.05
CA PRO A 80 15.97 -21.00 26.45
C PRO A 80 15.66 -19.83 27.40
N ILE A 81 16.05 -18.58 27.10
CA ILE A 81 16.10 -17.51 28.11
C ILE A 81 14.72 -16.93 28.47
N ASN A 82 13.72 -17.05 27.60
CA ASN A 82 12.40 -16.43 27.79
C ASN A 82 11.40 -17.28 28.60
N GLU A 83 11.78 -18.45 29.11
CA GLU A 83 10.88 -19.39 29.82
C GLU A 83 10.11 -18.74 31.00
N ILE A 84 10.74 -17.77 31.69
CA ILE A 84 10.15 -17.00 32.79
C ILE A 84 9.02 -16.04 32.32
N MET A 85 9.08 -15.56 31.07
CA MET A 85 8.05 -14.69 30.50
C MET A 85 6.77 -15.50 30.19
N TYR A 86 6.92 -16.71 29.65
CA TYR A 86 5.81 -17.61 29.33
C TYR A 86 5.08 -18.12 30.59
N ALA A 87 5.75 -18.23 31.72
CA ALA A 87 5.11 -18.58 33.00
C ALA A 87 3.98 -17.60 33.43
N GLN A 88 3.91 -16.40 32.84
CA GLN A 88 2.84 -15.43 33.10
C GLN A 88 1.56 -15.68 32.28
N THR A 89 1.62 -16.45 31.17
CA THR A 89 0.45 -16.74 30.32
C THR A 89 -0.31 -17.99 30.75
N GLY A 90 0.27 -18.82 31.63
CA GLY A 90 -0.37 -20.01 32.20
C GLY A 90 -0.26 -21.28 31.37
N ASP A 91 0.40 -21.25 30.19
CA ASP A 91 0.73 -22.46 29.43
C ASP A 91 2.03 -23.08 29.96
N LEU A 92 1.96 -24.36 30.33
CA LEU A 92 3.08 -25.18 30.81
C LEU A 92 3.22 -26.48 30.01
N SER A 93 2.68 -26.51 28.78
CA SER A 93 2.95 -27.58 27.82
C SER A 93 4.44 -27.59 27.45
N LYS A 94 5.05 -28.78 27.43
CA LYS A 94 6.50 -28.88 27.25
C LYS A 94 6.89 -28.68 25.78
N LEU A 95 7.75 -27.68 25.58
CA LEU A 95 8.45 -27.31 24.35
C LEU A 95 9.09 -28.52 23.63
N PRO A 96 9.29 -28.46 22.28
CA PRO A 96 9.31 -27.26 21.44
C PRO A 96 7.96 -26.82 20.86
N LEU A 97 7.50 -25.63 21.26
CA LEU A 97 6.64 -24.81 20.42
C LEU A 97 7.46 -24.36 19.19
N VAL A 98 6.91 -24.49 17.99
CA VAL A 98 7.64 -24.16 16.75
C VAL A 98 7.56 -22.66 16.49
N CYS A 99 8.69 -21.96 16.57
CA CYS A 99 8.80 -20.52 16.31
C CYS A 99 8.76 -20.16 14.81
N HIS A 100 7.73 -20.60 14.06
CA HIS A 100 7.56 -20.26 12.64
C HIS A 100 6.09 -20.06 12.27
N TYR A 101 5.78 -18.99 11.55
CA TYR A 101 4.52 -18.80 10.82
C TYR A 101 4.74 -17.88 9.60
N PRO A 102 4.75 -18.42 8.37
CA PRO A 102 4.37 -17.64 7.19
C PRO A 102 2.83 -17.59 7.12
N VAL A 103 2.26 -16.39 6.92
CA VAL A 103 0.83 -16.26 6.66
C VAL A 103 0.56 -16.64 5.21
N LYS A 104 -0.22 -17.72 4.98
CA LYS A 104 -0.69 -18.09 3.64
C LYS A 104 -2.20 -18.26 3.62
N PHE A 105 -2.91 -17.24 3.14
CA PHE A 105 -4.36 -17.30 2.93
C PHE A 105 -4.70 -17.98 1.58
N PRO A 106 -5.71 -18.88 1.55
CA PRO A 106 -6.16 -19.53 0.32
C PRO A 106 -7.24 -18.70 -0.40
N CYS A 107 -6.84 -17.67 -1.14
CA CYS A 107 -7.77 -16.80 -1.89
C CYS A 107 -8.27 -17.48 -3.18
N SER A 108 -9.55 -17.86 -3.17
CA SER A 108 -10.39 -18.42 -4.25
C SER A 108 -9.90 -19.68 -5.01
N ARG A 109 -10.87 -20.47 -5.48
CA ARG A 109 -10.69 -21.62 -6.40
C ARG A 109 -11.00 -21.29 -7.87
N ALA A 110 -11.47 -20.08 -8.19
CA ALA A 110 -12.01 -19.75 -9.52
C ALA A 110 -11.05 -19.01 -10.46
N LEU A 111 -10.09 -18.24 -9.93
CA LEU A 111 -9.16 -17.42 -10.70
C LEU A 111 -7.69 -17.84 -10.46
N PRO A 112 -6.83 -17.80 -11.51
CA PRO A 112 -5.37 -17.77 -11.36
C PRO A 112 -4.92 -16.53 -10.57
N SER A 113 -3.82 -16.64 -9.83
CA SER A 113 -3.30 -15.52 -9.03
C SER A 113 -1.78 -15.57 -9.04
N PRO A 114 -1.11 -14.70 -9.82
CA PRO A 114 0.34 -14.57 -9.82
C PRO A 114 0.91 -14.55 -8.40
N ALA A 115 0.24 -13.83 -7.48
CA ALA A 115 0.62 -13.71 -6.07
C ALA A 115 0.77 -15.05 -5.34
N LYS A 116 -0.02 -16.08 -5.69
CA LYS A 116 -0.01 -17.40 -5.02
C LYS A 116 0.67 -18.51 -5.83
N ASP A 117 0.98 -18.27 -7.11
CA ASP A 117 1.56 -19.24 -8.05
C ASP A 117 2.91 -18.80 -8.66
N PHE A 118 2.96 -18.21 -9.87
CA PHE A 118 4.21 -17.96 -10.62
C PHE A 118 4.83 -16.56 -10.40
N GLY A 119 4.06 -15.62 -9.86
CA GLY A 119 4.54 -14.29 -9.46
C GLY A 119 5.00 -14.21 -7.99
N TRP A 120 4.79 -15.28 -7.20
CA TRP A 120 5.25 -15.36 -5.81
C TRP A 120 6.78 -15.15 -5.72
N HIS A 121 7.17 -14.10 -5.00
CA HIS A 121 8.50 -13.90 -4.47
C HIS A 121 8.48 -14.08 -2.94
N ASP A 122 9.60 -14.48 -2.35
CA ASP A 122 9.73 -14.49 -0.89
C ASP A 122 10.11 -13.07 -0.43
N PRO A 123 9.27 -12.35 0.34
CA PRO A 123 9.54 -10.97 0.74
C PRO A 123 10.59 -10.87 1.87
N GLY A 124 11.15 -11.99 2.32
CA GLY A 124 12.11 -12.02 3.42
C GLY A 124 11.49 -11.59 4.74
N TYR A 125 12.09 -10.58 5.39
CA TYR A 125 11.69 -10.12 6.72
C TYR A 125 11.45 -8.61 6.72
N ILE A 126 10.18 -8.21 6.85
CA ILE A 126 9.77 -6.81 6.93
C ILE A 126 9.75 -6.39 8.40
N HIS A 127 10.42 -5.27 8.70
CA HIS A 127 10.69 -4.82 10.07
C HIS A 127 10.17 -3.40 10.30
N SER A 128 9.16 -3.27 11.17
CA SER A 128 8.61 -1.98 11.59
C SER A 128 9.08 -1.62 13.01
N ALA A 129 9.42 -0.35 13.23
CA ALA A 129 9.83 0.17 14.54
C ALA A 129 9.21 1.54 14.81
N VAL A 130 8.67 1.75 16.02
CA VAL A 130 7.99 3.00 16.39
C VAL A 130 8.96 3.92 17.14
N MET A 131 9.30 5.06 16.54
CA MET A 131 10.06 6.12 17.20
C MET A 131 9.10 7.00 18.01
N THR A 132 9.41 7.25 19.28
CA THR A 132 8.53 8.00 20.21
C THR A 132 9.27 9.16 20.86
N GLY A 133 8.54 10.17 21.36
CA GLY A 133 9.12 11.37 21.99
C GLY A 133 9.78 12.36 21.03
N LEU A 134 9.62 12.17 19.72
CA LEU A 134 10.10 13.07 18.67
C LEU A 134 9.52 14.48 18.85
N GLN A 135 10.28 15.49 18.44
CA GLN A 135 9.82 16.88 18.37
C GLN A 135 9.32 17.17 16.96
N PRO A 136 8.21 17.91 16.77
CA PRO A 136 7.72 18.30 15.44
C PRO A 136 8.70 19.19 14.67
N SER A 137 8.55 19.27 13.35
CA SER A 137 9.38 20.10 12.43
C SER A 137 10.90 19.99 12.68
N SER A 138 11.38 18.81 13.10
CA SER A 138 12.76 18.58 13.52
C SER A 138 13.39 17.44 12.73
N THR A 139 14.67 17.58 12.39
CA THR A 139 15.47 16.54 11.72
C THR A 139 16.11 15.59 12.73
N PHE A 140 15.98 14.28 12.50
CA PHE A 140 16.55 13.24 13.35
C PHE A 140 17.41 12.24 12.55
N PRO A 141 18.62 11.91 13.03
CA PRO A 141 19.42 10.84 12.44
C PRO A 141 18.91 9.46 12.89
N TYR A 142 18.82 8.51 11.95
CA TYR A 142 18.50 7.12 12.25
C TYR A 142 19.34 6.14 11.41
N ARG A 143 19.30 4.87 11.82
CA ARG A 143 19.87 3.72 11.09
C ARG A 143 19.13 2.45 11.52
N TYR A 144 19.11 1.44 10.66
CA TYR A 144 18.49 0.13 10.93
C TYR A 144 19.51 -1.01 10.76
N GLY A 145 19.15 -2.22 11.19
CA GLY A 145 20.03 -3.39 11.19
C GLY A 145 20.35 -3.91 12.60
N SER A 146 21.47 -4.62 12.75
CA SER A 146 21.92 -5.18 14.03
C SER A 146 23.44 -5.42 14.06
N ASP A 147 24.00 -5.69 15.24
CA ASP A 147 25.40 -6.08 15.37
C ASP A 147 25.73 -7.46 14.75
N SER A 148 24.73 -8.26 14.38
CA SER A 148 24.91 -9.60 13.79
C SER A 148 24.85 -9.63 12.26
N VAL A 149 24.14 -8.70 11.62
CA VAL A 149 24.06 -8.58 10.14
C VAL A 149 24.66 -7.28 9.59
N GLY A 150 25.04 -6.35 10.46
CA GLY A 150 25.50 -5.01 10.11
C GLY A 150 24.40 -3.95 10.28
N TRP A 151 24.84 -2.70 10.28
CA TRP A 151 23.99 -1.52 10.36
C TRP A 151 23.97 -0.80 9.01
N SER A 152 22.84 -0.18 8.67
CA SER A 152 22.73 0.74 7.54
C SER A 152 23.65 1.95 7.72
N ASN A 153 23.87 2.67 6.61
CA ASN A 153 24.32 4.05 6.70
C ASN A 153 23.34 4.86 7.56
N GLN A 154 23.83 5.96 8.16
CA GLN A 154 22.97 6.91 8.85
C GLN A 154 22.17 7.70 7.81
N ILE A 155 20.86 7.75 8.01
CA ILE A 155 19.89 8.52 7.22
C ILE A 155 19.39 9.66 8.11
N GLN A 156 18.94 10.77 7.52
CA GLN A 156 18.24 11.84 8.22
C GLN A 156 16.77 11.79 7.80
N PHE A 157 15.84 11.88 8.75
CA PHE A 157 14.43 12.13 8.45
C PHE A 157 13.94 13.41 9.12
N GLN A 158 12.95 14.07 8.54
CA GLN A 158 12.25 15.21 9.12
C GLN A 158 10.86 14.79 9.58
N THR A 159 10.50 15.14 10.81
CA THR A 159 9.11 15.02 11.29
C THR A 159 8.24 16.11 10.66
N PRO A 160 6.97 15.84 10.31
CA PRO A 160 6.05 16.88 9.90
C PRO A 160 5.77 17.91 11.02
N PRO A 161 5.18 19.07 10.68
CA PRO A 161 4.66 20.03 11.66
C PRO A 161 3.52 19.45 12.49
N ALA A 162 3.41 19.89 13.75
CA ALA A 162 2.39 19.40 14.68
C ALA A 162 0.97 19.79 14.23
N GLY A 163 0.00 18.90 14.43
CA GLY A 163 -1.42 19.25 14.32
C GLY A 163 -1.73 20.50 15.17
N GLY A 164 -2.16 21.58 14.52
CA GLY A 164 -2.37 22.90 15.11
C GLY A 164 -1.31 23.98 14.81
N SER A 165 -0.25 23.71 14.04
CA SER A 165 0.69 24.76 13.56
C SER A 165 0.26 25.39 12.23
N ASP A 166 0.85 26.53 11.84
CA ASP A 166 0.31 27.38 10.77
C ASP A 166 0.40 26.76 9.35
N GLU A 167 1.61 26.39 8.91
CA GLU A 167 1.90 25.97 7.52
C GLU A 167 2.24 24.47 7.43
N LEU A 168 1.76 23.82 6.36
CA LEU A 168 2.19 22.50 5.88
C LEU A 168 2.45 22.59 4.39
N LYS A 169 3.54 21.98 3.91
CA LYS A 169 3.78 21.75 2.48
C LYS A 169 3.80 20.25 2.22
N PHE A 170 2.90 19.76 1.38
CA PHE A 170 2.79 18.33 1.10
C PHE A 170 2.65 18.07 -0.40
N LEU A 171 3.12 16.89 -0.82
CA LEU A 171 2.88 16.34 -2.15
C LEU A 171 1.77 15.30 -2.05
N ALA A 172 0.84 15.29 -3.01
CA ALA A 172 -0.21 14.29 -3.10
C ALA A 172 -0.40 13.84 -4.56
N PHE A 173 -0.59 12.53 -4.75
CA PHE A 173 -0.81 11.91 -6.06
C PHE A 173 -1.28 10.45 -5.91
N GLY A 174 -1.93 9.88 -6.92
CA GLY A 174 -2.16 8.44 -7.05
C GLY A 174 -1.33 7.81 -8.17
N ASP A 175 -1.40 6.49 -8.31
CA ASP A 175 -1.16 5.82 -9.61
C ASP A 175 0.28 5.96 -10.16
N MET A 176 1.27 6.02 -9.27
CA MET A 176 2.68 6.22 -9.63
C MET A 176 3.34 4.94 -10.15
N GLY A 177 3.19 3.81 -9.47
CA GLY A 177 3.86 2.56 -9.84
C GLY A 177 5.38 2.66 -9.98
N LYS A 178 5.95 1.79 -10.82
CA LYS A 178 7.39 1.69 -11.11
C LYS A 178 7.70 1.68 -12.62
N ALA A 179 8.96 1.93 -12.98
CA ALA A 179 9.45 1.72 -14.35
C ALA A 179 10.95 1.42 -14.32
N PRO A 180 11.50 0.67 -15.31
CA PRO A 180 12.89 0.23 -15.26
C PRO A 180 13.81 1.41 -15.59
N ARG A 181 14.94 1.53 -14.86
CA ARG A 181 15.96 2.56 -15.12
C ARG A 181 16.85 2.25 -16.34
N ASP A 182 16.66 1.11 -16.99
CA ASP A 182 17.35 0.68 -18.21
C ASP A 182 16.37 0.12 -19.26
N ALA A 183 16.88 -0.59 -20.27
CA ALA A 183 16.07 -1.15 -21.36
C ALA A 183 15.39 -2.50 -21.03
N SER A 184 15.29 -2.87 -19.75
CA SER A 184 14.56 -4.05 -19.30
C SER A 184 13.07 -3.94 -19.61
N VAL A 185 12.40 -5.10 -19.66
CA VAL A 185 10.93 -5.20 -19.75
C VAL A 185 10.45 -5.99 -18.54
N GLU A 186 9.50 -5.41 -17.83
CA GLU A 186 8.91 -5.95 -16.60
C GLU A 186 7.37 -5.96 -16.74
N HIS A 187 6.68 -6.49 -15.73
CA HIS A 187 5.23 -6.44 -15.68
C HIS A 187 4.77 -5.02 -15.28
N TYR A 188 3.66 -4.55 -15.87
CA TYR A 188 3.16 -3.16 -15.89
C TYR A 188 4.22 -2.03 -15.68
N ILE A 189 4.67 -1.40 -16.77
CA ILE A 189 5.58 -0.24 -16.72
C ILE A 189 4.79 1.07 -16.63
N GLN A 190 5.04 1.89 -15.60
CA GLN A 190 4.51 3.24 -15.40
C GLN A 190 5.53 4.31 -15.83
N PRO A 191 5.53 4.76 -17.10
CA PRO A 191 6.63 5.55 -17.68
C PRO A 191 6.87 6.92 -17.02
N GLY A 192 5.88 7.49 -16.31
CA GLY A 192 6.07 8.75 -15.56
C GLY A 192 6.81 8.59 -14.23
N SER A 193 6.78 7.39 -13.64
CA SER A 193 7.22 7.11 -12.25
C SER A 193 8.61 7.66 -11.93
N LEU A 194 9.61 7.35 -12.77
CA LEU A 194 10.99 7.82 -12.58
C LEU A 194 11.10 9.36 -12.58
N SER A 195 10.38 10.04 -13.48
CA SER A 195 10.40 11.49 -13.60
C SER A 195 9.69 12.18 -12.43
N VAL A 196 8.62 11.59 -11.91
CA VAL A 196 7.93 12.11 -10.73
C VAL A 196 8.75 11.88 -9.47
N VAL A 197 9.35 10.70 -9.26
CA VAL A 197 10.26 10.46 -8.12
C VAL A 197 11.47 11.41 -8.15
N GLU A 198 12.04 11.68 -9.32
CA GLU A 198 13.16 12.63 -9.46
C GLU A 198 12.74 14.09 -9.23
N ALA A 199 11.52 14.48 -9.63
CA ALA A 199 10.96 15.79 -9.30
C ALA A 199 10.65 15.94 -7.79
N MET A 200 10.06 14.91 -7.18
CA MET A 200 9.79 14.90 -5.74
C MET A 200 11.09 15.01 -4.92
N ALA A 201 12.13 14.26 -5.29
CA ALA A 201 13.44 14.33 -4.61
C ALA A 201 14.03 15.75 -4.64
N ALA A 202 13.90 16.47 -5.76
CA ALA A 202 14.37 17.84 -5.88
C ALA A 202 13.61 18.84 -4.97
N GLU A 203 12.31 18.63 -4.76
CA GLU A 203 11.52 19.46 -3.83
C GLU A 203 11.83 19.15 -2.35
N ILE A 204 12.17 17.90 -2.02
CA ILE A 204 12.68 17.51 -0.69
C ILE A 204 14.06 18.13 -0.44
N ASP A 205 15.00 17.99 -1.38
CA ASP A 205 16.34 18.57 -1.30
C ASP A 205 16.32 20.12 -1.20
N ALA A 206 15.28 20.76 -1.74
CA ALA A 206 15.04 22.19 -1.62
C ALA A 206 14.44 22.62 -0.26
N GLY A 207 13.94 21.68 0.55
CA GLY A 207 13.22 21.98 1.79
C GLY A 207 11.79 22.49 1.59
N ASN A 208 11.17 22.17 0.44
CA ASN A 208 9.84 22.63 0.06
C ASN A 208 8.70 21.69 0.50
N VAL A 209 9.01 20.55 1.16
CA VAL A 209 8.04 19.49 1.46
C VAL A 209 8.26 18.95 2.88
N ASP A 210 7.16 18.77 3.62
CA ASP A 210 7.10 18.14 4.94
C ASP A 210 6.63 16.67 4.88
N SER A 211 5.71 16.37 3.94
CA SER A 211 5.01 15.07 3.84
C SER A 211 4.63 14.71 2.41
N ILE A 212 4.41 13.41 2.17
CA ILE A 212 3.93 12.84 0.92
C ILE A 212 2.69 11.99 1.19
N PHE A 213 1.69 12.05 0.30
CA PHE A 213 0.48 11.24 0.31
C PHE A 213 0.31 10.52 -1.05
N HIS A 214 0.54 9.20 -1.08
CA HIS A 214 0.37 8.37 -2.28
C HIS A 214 -0.97 7.61 -2.18
N ILE A 215 -1.97 8.05 -2.94
CA ILE A 215 -3.40 7.77 -2.66
C ILE A 215 -3.95 6.55 -3.41
N GLY A 216 -3.25 5.42 -3.26
CA GLY A 216 -3.59 4.13 -3.88
C GLY A 216 -2.96 3.91 -5.25
N ASP A 217 -3.00 2.66 -5.71
CA ASP A 217 -2.29 2.15 -6.89
C ASP A 217 -0.79 2.47 -6.77
N ILE A 218 -0.19 1.79 -5.80
CA ILE A 218 1.13 2.08 -5.26
C ILE A 218 2.20 1.56 -6.21
N SER A 219 2.24 0.25 -6.48
CA SER A 219 3.34 -0.41 -7.19
C SER A 219 2.96 -1.00 -8.55
N TYR A 220 1.68 -1.31 -8.78
CA TYR A 220 1.20 -2.18 -9.87
C TYR A 220 1.92 -3.54 -9.99
N ALA A 221 2.43 -4.08 -8.87
CA ALA A 221 2.98 -5.43 -8.83
C ALA A 221 1.95 -6.50 -9.22
N THR A 222 0.69 -6.32 -8.82
CA THR A 222 -0.48 -7.20 -9.08
C THR A 222 -0.12 -8.71 -9.05
N GLY A 223 0.56 -9.12 -7.98
CA GLY A 223 0.95 -10.49 -7.70
C GLY A 223 2.31 -10.93 -8.24
N PHE A 224 3.05 -10.08 -8.97
CA PHE A 224 4.47 -10.26 -9.25
C PHE A 224 5.28 -9.65 -8.08
N LEU A 225 5.36 -10.37 -6.96
CA LEU A 225 5.67 -9.77 -5.66
C LEU A 225 7.06 -9.11 -5.56
N VAL A 226 8.02 -9.51 -6.39
CA VAL A 226 9.36 -8.88 -6.51
C VAL A 226 9.29 -7.42 -6.98
N GLU A 227 8.19 -7.00 -7.59
CA GLU A 227 8.00 -5.64 -8.08
C GLU A 227 7.72 -4.65 -6.93
N TRP A 228 7.31 -5.13 -5.75
CA TRP A 228 7.28 -4.35 -4.52
C TRP A 228 8.69 -3.96 -4.05
N ASP A 229 9.66 -4.87 -4.07
CA ASP A 229 11.05 -4.56 -3.70
C ASP A 229 11.63 -3.49 -4.63
N TYR A 230 11.31 -3.57 -5.93
CA TYR A 230 11.73 -2.57 -6.90
C TYR A 230 11.07 -1.21 -6.67
N PHE A 231 9.76 -1.18 -6.38
CA PHE A 231 9.05 0.05 -6.01
C PHE A 231 9.61 0.69 -4.72
N LEU A 232 9.83 -0.11 -3.66
CA LEU A 232 10.37 0.35 -2.39
C LEU A 232 11.80 0.90 -2.55
N HIS A 233 12.62 0.26 -3.38
CA HIS A 233 13.94 0.80 -3.75
C HIS A 233 13.84 2.13 -4.52
N LEU A 234 12.86 2.25 -5.43
CA LEU A 234 12.62 3.45 -6.21
C LEU A 234 12.17 4.63 -5.33
N ILE A 235 11.26 4.44 -4.37
CA ILE A 235 10.80 5.51 -3.47
C ILE A 235 11.70 5.77 -2.27
N ASN A 236 12.73 4.95 -2.03
CA ASN A 236 13.65 5.11 -0.89
C ASN A 236 14.23 6.55 -0.74
N PRO A 237 14.62 7.29 -1.80
CA PRO A 237 15.09 8.68 -1.66
C PRO A 237 14.06 9.64 -1.05
N LEU A 238 12.77 9.28 -1.09
CA LEU A 238 11.65 10.07 -0.56
C LEU A 238 11.22 9.55 0.82
N ALA A 239 10.83 8.27 0.87
CA ALA A 239 10.21 7.64 2.04
C ALA A 239 11.19 7.33 3.19
N SER A 240 12.51 7.44 2.96
CA SER A 240 13.51 7.41 4.05
C SER A 240 13.78 8.78 4.68
N GLN A 241 13.28 9.87 4.08
CA GLN A 241 13.55 11.24 4.52
C GLN A 241 12.30 11.96 5.07
N LEU A 242 11.12 11.73 4.48
CA LEU A 242 9.85 12.34 4.89
C LEU A 242 8.77 11.31 5.21
N SER A 243 7.68 11.77 5.84
CA SER A 243 6.47 10.97 6.07
C SER A 243 5.82 10.61 4.74
N TYR A 244 5.85 9.32 4.36
CA TYR A 244 5.22 8.79 3.15
C TYR A 244 3.92 8.06 3.51
N MET A 245 2.82 8.80 3.53
CA MET A 245 1.48 8.29 3.86
C MET A 245 0.87 7.63 2.62
N THR A 246 0.13 6.52 2.80
CA THR A 246 -0.51 5.81 1.69
C THR A 246 -2.00 5.60 1.90
N ALA A 247 -2.78 5.66 0.83
CA ALA A 247 -4.08 4.98 0.76
C ALA A 247 -3.93 3.68 -0.04
N ILE A 248 -4.93 2.79 0.03
CA ILE A 248 -4.94 1.52 -0.72
C ILE A 248 -5.81 1.68 -1.99
N GLY A 249 -5.31 1.24 -3.14
CA GLY A 249 -6.04 1.21 -4.41
C GLY A 249 -6.53 -0.19 -4.80
N ASN A 250 -7.16 -0.30 -5.97
CA ASN A 250 -7.68 -1.56 -6.46
C ASN A 250 -6.57 -2.53 -6.89
N HIS A 251 -5.43 -2.02 -7.40
CA HIS A 251 -4.27 -2.86 -7.70
C HIS A 251 -3.54 -3.38 -6.46
N GLU A 252 -3.88 -2.90 -5.26
CA GLU A 252 -3.51 -3.55 -4.00
C GLU A 252 -4.59 -4.52 -3.49
N ARG A 253 -5.87 -4.12 -3.51
CA ARG A 253 -6.92 -4.80 -2.72
C ARG A 253 -7.84 -5.75 -3.48
N ASP A 254 -8.12 -5.50 -4.76
CA ASP A 254 -9.25 -6.13 -5.44
C ASP A 254 -8.92 -7.54 -5.93
N TYR A 255 -9.74 -8.49 -5.49
CA TYR A 255 -9.74 -9.88 -5.96
C TYR A 255 -11.05 -10.60 -5.62
N ALA A 256 -11.37 -11.66 -6.36
CA ALA A 256 -12.52 -12.51 -6.07
C ALA A 256 -12.40 -13.18 -4.68
N ASP A 257 -13.54 -13.27 -3.97
CA ASP A 257 -13.65 -13.83 -2.61
C ASP A 257 -12.78 -13.13 -1.53
N SER A 258 -12.25 -11.93 -1.79
CA SER A 258 -11.32 -11.20 -0.90
C SER A 258 -11.99 -10.27 0.11
N GLY A 259 -13.29 -10.02 0.00
CA GLY A 259 -14.00 -8.99 0.79
C GLY A 259 -13.99 -7.58 0.20
N SER A 260 -13.30 -7.32 -0.92
CA SER A 260 -13.40 -6.01 -1.61
C SER A 260 -14.81 -5.78 -2.18
N VAL A 261 -15.22 -4.51 -2.28
CA VAL A 261 -16.50 -4.09 -2.86
C VAL A 261 -16.60 -4.37 -4.37
N TYR A 262 -15.51 -4.17 -5.12
CA TYR A 262 -15.53 -4.24 -6.59
C TYR A 262 -15.16 -5.62 -7.14
N GLY A 263 -14.28 -6.36 -6.46
CA GLY A 263 -14.04 -7.79 -6.74
C GLY A 263 -13.43 -8.10 -8.11
N THR A 264 -12.85 -7.10 -8.77
CA THR A 264 -12.06 -7.23 -9.99
C THR A 264 -10.77 -8.04 -9.71
N PRO A 265 -10.05 -8.55 -10.72
CA PRO A 265 -8.82 -9.31 -10.49
C PRO A 265 -7.58 -8.42 -10.27
N ASP A 266 -7.75 -7.11 -10.07
CA ASP A 266 -6.73 -6.08 -10.33
C ASP A 266 -5.48 -6.20 -9.45
N SER A 267 -5.58 -6.76 -8.24
CA SER A 267 -4.43 -7.04 -7.38
C SER A 267 -3.64 -8.32 -7.72
N GLY A 268 -4.07 -9.09 -8.73
CA GLY A 268 -3.52 -10.41 -9.03
C GLY A 268 -3.65 -11.43 -7.89
N GLY A 269 -4.47 -11.13 -6.89
CA GLY A 269 -4.68 -11.94 -5.69
C GLY A 269 -3.75 -11.61 -4.53
N GLU A 270 -3.10 -10.44 -4.53
CA GLU A 270 -2.45 -9.91 -3.32
C GLU A 270 -3.46 -9.59 -2.22
N CYS A 271 -4.70 -9.25 -2.57
CA CYS A 271 -5.82 -9.06 -1.62
C CYS A 271 -5.50 -8.09 -0.45
N GLY A 272 -4.69 -7.05 -0.69
CA GLY A 272 -4.24 -6.09 0.32
C GLY A 272 -3.07 -6.55 1.20
N VAL A 273 -2.65 -7.83 1.14
CA VAL A 273 -1.66 -8.41 2.07
C VAL A 273 -0.28 -7.76 1.92
N ALA A 274 0.15 -7.45 0.69
CA ALA A 274 1.43 -6.79 0.45
C ALA A 274 1.40 -5.35 0.99
N TYR A 275 0.35 -4.58 0.66
CA TYR A 275 0.13 -3.22 1.15
C TYR A 275 0.22 -3.14 2.68
N GLU A 276 -0.55 -3.94 3.42
CA GLU A 276 -0.54 -3.91 4.89
C GLU A 276 0.77 -4.42 5.52
N THR A 277 1.61 -5.12 4.74
CA THR A 277 2.91 -5.61 5.21
C THR A 277 4.00 -4.57 5.01
N TYR A 278 4.01 -3.88 3.86
CA TYR A 278 5.03 -2.88 3.53
C TYR A 278 4.72 -1.48 4.06
N PHE A 279 3.45 -1.11 4.21
CA PHE A 279 3.01 0.23 4.61
C PHE A 279 2.25 0.19 5.95
N PRO A 280 2.96 0.22 7.10
CA PRO A 280 2.36 0.23 8.43
C PRO A 280 1.76 1.60 8.77
N MET A 281 0.68 1.94 8.08
CA MET A 281 -0.14 3.13 8.33
C MET A 281 -0.79 3.09 9.73
N PRO A 282 -1.21 4.23 10.31
CA PRO A 282 -1.78 4.30 11.67
C PRO A 282 -3.25 3.83 11.71
N THR A 283 -3.52 2.62 11.22
CA THR A 283 -4.84 2.00 11.18
C THR A 283 -5.23 1.38 12.52
N GLU A 284 -6.54 1.20 12.76
CA GLU A 284 -7.02 0.57 14.00
C GLU A 284 -6.74 -0.94 14.04
N ALA A 285 -6.74 -1.61 12.88
CA ALA A 285 -6.48 -3.03 12.74
C ALA A 285 -6.00 -3.40 11.32
N LYS A 286 -5.74 -4.70 11.12
CA LYS A 286 -5.61 -5.32 9.78
C LYS A 286 -6.98 -5.47 9.12
N ASP A 287 -6.98 -5.47 7.79
CA ASP A 287 -8.15 -5.38 6.89
C ASP A 287 -9.05 -4.17 7.22
N LYS A 288 -8.41 -3.09 7.74
CA LYS A 288 -9.03 -1.78 8.01
C LYS A 288 -8.11 -0.63 7.55
N PRO A 289 -7.75 -0.53 6.26
CA PRO A 289 -6.77 0.45 5.75
C PRO A 289 -7.30 1.89 5.64
N TRP A 290 -8.12 2.33 6.59
CA TRP A 290 -8.59 3.70 6.76
C TRP A 290 -8.06 4.29 8.08
N TYR A 291 -7.68 5.56 8.06
CA TYR A 291 -7.06 6.26 9.19
C TYR A 291 -7.11 7.77 9.00
N SER A 292 -6.79 8.52 10.05
CA SER A 292 -6.66 9.97 9.99
C SER A 292 -5.34 10.45 10.61
N ILE A 293 -4.91 11.64 10.20
CA ILE A 293 -3.69 12.27 10.70
C ILE A 293 -3.82 13.80 10.66
N GLU A 294 -3.38 14.48 11.71
CA GLU A 294 -3.24 15.93 11.74
C GLU A 294 -1.79 16.32 11.41
N GLN A 295 -1.61 17.26 10.49
CA GLN A 295 -0.31 17.86 10.19
C GLN A 295 -0.50 19.36 9.94
N ALA A 296 0.19 20.20 10.71
CA ALA A 296 -0.08 21.63 10.81
C ALA A 296 -1.60 21.93 10.97
N SER A 297 -2.12 22.89 10.22
CA SER A 297 -3.51 23.36 10.23
C SER A 297 -4.48 22.43 9.47
N VAL A 298 -4.06 21.22 9.11
CA VAL A 298 -4.81 20.26 8.30
C VAL A 298 -5.08 18.96 9.06
N HIS A 299 -6.36 18.54 9.06
CA HIS A 299 -6.76 17.16 9.35
C HIS A 299 -6.96 16.42 8.02
N PHE A 300 -6.35 15.24 7.88
CA PHE A 300 -6.55 14.35 6.75
C PHE A 300 -7.40 13.15 7.19
N THR A 301 -8.48 12.87 6.46
CA THR A 301 -9.29 11.64 6.59
C THR A 301 -9.03 10.76 5.37
N ILE A 302 -8.35 9.63 5.57
CA ILE A 302 -7.99 8.68 4.51
C ILE A 302 -8.93 7.46 4.59
N MET A 303 -9.70 7.22 3.54
CA MET A 303 -10.54 6.03 3.39
C MET A 303 -9.95 5.02 2.40
N SER A 304 -10.44 3.79 2.45
CA SER A 304 -10.30 2.81 1.37
C SER A 304 -11.60 2.69 0.59
N THR A 305 -11.58 3.10 -0.68
CA THR A 305 -12.70 2.91 -1.61
C THR A 305 -13.00 1.45 -1.90
N GLU A 306 -12.04 0.55 -1.67
CA GLU A 306 -12.14 -0.88 -2.00
C GLU A 306 -12.84 -1.71 -0.88
N HIS A 307 -13.01 -1.13 0.32
CA HIS A 307 -13.73 -1.74 1.43
C HIS A 307 -15.14 -1.16 1.57
N ASP A 308 -16.05 -1.87 2.23
CA ASP A 308 -17.44 -1.43 2.42
C ASP A 308 -17.48 -0.01 3.01
N TRP A 309 -18.10 0.90 2.26
CA TRP A 309 -18.28 2.31 2.57
C TRP A 309 -19.76 2.68 2.78
N THR A 310 -20.67 1.69 2.77
CA THR A 310 -22.12 1.92 2.90
C THR A 310 -22.49 2.48 4.27
N GLU A 311 -23.66 3.12 4.40
CA GLU A 311 -24.11 3.82 5.63
C GLU A 311 -24.16 2.98 6.91
N ASN A 312 -24.05 1.64 6.82
CA ASN A 312 -24.04 0.72 7.97
C ASN A 312 -22.68 0.03 8.18
N SER A 313 -21.67 0.38 7.39
CA SER A 313 -20.32 -0.20 7.44
C SER A 313 -19.51 0.38 8.61
N GLU A 314 -18.51 -0.37 9.06
CA GLU A 314 -17.57 0.10 10.08
C GLU A 314 -16.76 1.32 9.61
N GLN A 315 -16.32 1.31 8.35
CA GLN A 315 -15.60 2.43 7.74
C GLN A 315 -16.47 3.71 7.67
N TYR A 316 -17.76 3.60 7.38
CA TYR A 316 -18.64 4.77 7.32
C TYR A 316 -18.87 5.40 8.69
N GLU A 317 -19.19 4.60 9.71
CA GLU A 317 -19.32 5.13 11.07
C GLU A 317 -17.98 5.62 11.64
N TRP A 318 -16.85 5.04 11.22
CA TRP A 318 -15.51 5.59 11.50
C TRP A 318 -15.31 6.97 10.84
N MET A 319 -15.48 7.10 9.52
CA MET A 319 -15.34 8.37 8.77
C MET A 319 -16.22 9.49 9.36
N LYS A 320 -17.45 9.13 9.71
CA LYS A 320 -18.47 10.00 10.30
C LYS A 320 -18.09 10.47 11.71
N LYS A 321 -17.46 9.61 12.50
CA LYS A 321 -16.95 9.95 13.84
C LYS A 321 -15.67 10.79 13.75
N ASP A 322 -14.77 10.46 12.83
CA ASP A 322 -13.49 11.15 12.59
C ASP A 322 -13.74 12.61 12.19
N MET A 323 -14.40 12.83 11.05
CA MET A 323 -14.65 14.19 10.52
C MET A 323 -15.50 15.05 11.45
N ALA A 324 -16.43 14.46 12.21
CA ALA A 324 -17.23 15.19 13.20
C ALA A 324 -16.47 15.51 14.51
N SER A 325 -15.26 14.99 14.69
CA SER A 325 -14.40 15.26 15.86
C SER A 325 -13.35 16.35 15.63
N VAL A 326 -13.20 16.84 14.39
CA VAL A 326 -12.17 17.80 13.99
C VAL A 326 -12.38 19.17 14.65
N ASP A 327 -11.44 19.58 15.50
CA ASP A 327 -11.41 20.92 16.07
C ASP A 327 -10.94 21.93 15.01
N ARG A 328 -11.90 22.53 14.30
CA ARG A 328 -11.65 23.55 13.26
C ARG A 328 -10.97 24.83 13.77
N SER A 329 -10.83 25.04 15.08
CA SER A 329 -10.01 26.14 15.63
C SER A 329 -8.51 25.82 15.65
N LYS A 330 -8.16 24.53 15.56
CA LYS A 330 -6.80 23.99 15.53
C LYS A 330 -6.42 23.51 14.12
N THR A 331 -7.28 22.71 13.50
CA THR A 331 -7.14 22.20 12.13
C THR A 331 -8.30 22.74 11.26
N PRO A 332 -8.25 24.02 10.83
CA PRO A 332 -9.31 24.64 10.04
C PRO A 332 -9.55 23.97 8.68
N TRP A 333 -8.54 23.28 8.12
CA TRP A 333 -8.63 22.54 6.87
C TRP A 333 -8.95 21.06 7.12
N LEU A 334 -9.94 20.53 6.39
CA LEU A 334 -10.22 19.10 6.33
C LEU A 334 -10.06 18.62 4.90
N ILE A 335 -9.06 17.76 4.69
CA ILE A 335 -8.81 17.10 3.41
C ILE A 335 -9.31 15.65 3.50
N PHE A 336 -10.19 15.28 2.59
CA PHE A 336 -10.66 13.91 2.42
C PHE A 336 -9.84 13.22 1.32
N THR A 337 -9.61 11.92 1.45
CA THR A 337 -8.82 11.16 0.48
C THR A 337 -9.31 9.72 0.37
N GLY A 338 -9.45 9.24 -0.86
CA GLY A 338 -9.67 7.84 -1.22
C GLY A 338 -9.04 7.56 -2.58
N HIS A 339 -9.08 6.31 -3.07
CA HIS A 339 -8.48 6.00 -4.36
C HIS A 339 -9.45 6.30 -5.52
N ARG A 340 -10.58 5.59 -5.60
CA ARG A 340 -11.56 5.77 -6.70
C ARG A 340 -12.35 7.09 -6.60
N PRO A 341 -12.51 7.87 -7.69
CA PRO A 341 -13.10 9.22 -7.63
C PRO A 341 -14.63 9.25 -7.58
N MET A 342 -15.17 10.25 -6.86
CA MET A 342 -16.59 10.61 -6.95
C MET A 342 -16.95 11.45 -8.19
N TYR A 343 -15.96 12.09 -8.83
CA TYR A 343 -16.15 12.88 -10.04
C TYR A 343 -14.95 12.71 -10.97
N SER A 344 -15.22 12.34 -12.22
CA SER A 344 -14.26 12.36 -13.32
C SER A 344 -15.00 12.50 -14.66
N SER A 345 -14.32 13.01 -15.68
CA SER A 345 -14.77 13.00 -17.08
C SER A 345 -14.53 11.64 -17.76
N ALA A 346 -13.73 10.74 -17.16
CA ALA A 346 -13.55 9.38 -17.63
C ALA A 346 -14.86 8.58 -17.59
N GLY A 347 -14.97 7.57 -18.45
CA GLY A 347 -16.17 6.75 -18.57
C GLY A 347 -15.87 5.30 -18.92
N GLY A 348 -16.79 4.41 -18.56
CA GLY A 348 -16.58 2.96 -18.66
C GLY A 348 -16.19 2.37 -17.31
N LEU A 349 -15.21 1.46 -17.29
CA LEU A 349 -14.81 0.73 -16.09
C LEU A 349 -13.96 1.56 -15.11
N LEU A 350 -13.33 2.64 -15.59
CA LEU A 350 -12.64 3.67 -14.79
C LEU A 350 -13.63 4.76 -14.30
N GLY A 351 -14.93 4.48 -14.34
CA GLY A 351 -15.99 5.45 -14.09
C GLY A 351 -16.34 5.60 -12.61
N VAL A 352 -17.02 6.72 -12.30
CA VAL A 352 -17.61 7.01 -10.99
C VAL A 352 -18.65 5.95 -10.60
N ASP A 353 -18.53 5.40 -9.39
CA ASP A 353 -19.57 4.58 -8.77
C ASP A 353 -20.64 5.47 -8.10
N ASP A 354 -21.80 5.59 -8.76
CA ASP A 354 -22.95 6.36 -8.26
C ASP A 354 -23.50 5.87 -6.90
N HIS A 355 -23.21 4.63 -6.48
CA HIS A 355 -23.56 4.16 -5.14
C HIS A 355 -22.60 4.69 -4.07
N PHE A 356 -21.29 4.67 -4.34
CA PHE A 356 -20.26 5.26 -3.48
C PHE A 356 -20.51 6.77 -3.28
N VAL A 357 -20.71 7.52 -4.37
CA VAL A 357 -21.03 8.95 -4.31
C VAL A 357 -22.27 9.19 -3.45
N LYS A 358 -23.35 8.44 -3.70
CA LYS A 358 -24.62 8.63 -2.98
C LYS A 358 -24.51 8.39 -1.46
N ALA A 359 -23.68 7.43 -1.02
CA ALA A 359 -23.48 7.16 0.40
C ALA A 359 -22.55 8.17 1.07
N VAL A 360 -21.41 8.48 0.44
CA VAL A 360 -20.29 9.17 1.10
C VAL A 360 -20.25 10.68 0.81
N GLU A 361 -20.67 11.15 -0.37
CA GLU A 361 -20.72 12.60 -0.68
C GLU A 361 -21.55 13.43 0.34
N PRO A 362 -22.72 12.97 0.83
CA PRO A 362 -23.46 13.68 1.87
C PRO A 362 -22.66 13.87 3.18
N LEU A 363 -21.74 12.95 3.48
CA LEU A 363 -20.89 13.01 4.67
C LEU A 363 -19.77 14.05 4.52
N LEU A 364 -19.18 14.17 3.33
CA LEU A 364 -18.23 15.24 2.99
C LEU A 364 -18.88 16.62 3.10
N LEU A 365 -20.11 16.76 2.58
CA LEU A 365 -20.87 18.01 2.71
C LEU A 365 -21.17 18.33 4.18
N ALA A 366 -21.67 17.37 4.95
CA ALA A 366 -22.13 17.58 6.33
C ALA A 366 -21.01 17.93 7.33
N ASN A 367 -19.75 17.57 7.04
CA ASN A 367 -18.59 17.89 7.89
C ASN A 367 -17.74 19.05 7.34
N GLU A 368 -18.21 19.76 6.31
CA GLU A 368 -17.52 20.88 5.65
C GLU A 368 -16.12 20.52 5.09
N VAL A 369 -15.98 19.36 4.44
CA VAL A 369 -14.73 18.95 3.77
C VAL A 369 -14.32 20.02 2.74
N ASP A 370 -13.08 20.49 2.83
CA ASP A 370 -12.60 21.59 1.99
C ASP A 370 -12.17 21.11 0.60
N LEU A 371 -11.41 20.01 0.59
CA LEU A 371 -10.82 19.39 -0.59
C LEU A 371 -10.91 17.87 -0.48
N ALA A 372 -11.41 17.20 -1.51
CA ALA A 372 -11.35 15.76 -1.65
C ALA A 372 -10.39 15.36 -2.79
N LEU A 373 -9.46 14.46 -2.51
CA LEU A 373 -8.42 14.01 -3.43
C LEU A 373 -8.62 12.53 -3.80
N PHE A 374 -8.51 12.22 -5.09
CA PHE A 374 -8.70 10.88 -5.64
C PHE A 374 -7.67 10.53 -6.73
N GLY A 375 -7.34 9.25 -6.87
CA GLY A 375 -6.49 8.72 -7.94
C GLY A 375 -7.33 7.99 -8.99
N HIS A 376 -6.89 6.78 -9.37
CA HIS A 376 -7.55 5.76 -10.19
C HIS A 376 -7.74 6.08 -11.68
N VAL A 377 -8.06 7.33 -11.99
CA VAL A 377 -8.12 7.83 -13.37
C VAL A 377 -6.82 8.54 -13.67
N HIS A 378 -6.16 8.15 -14.75
CA HIS A 378 -4.76 8.53 -15.04
C HIS A 378 -4.64 9.91 -15.66
N ASN A 379 -5.24 10.92 -15.03
CA ASN A 379 -5.26 12.30 -15.49
C ASN A 379 -5.21 13.32 -14.33
N TYR A 380 -5.35 14.60 -14.67
CA TYR A 380 -5.62 15.66 -13.71
C TYR A 380 -6.98 16.29 -14.01
N GLU A 381 -7.88 16.32 -13.02
CA GLU A 381 -9.14 17.05 -13.07
C GLU A 381 -9.37 17.81 -11.77
N ARG A 382 -10.02 18.98 -11.84
CA ARG A 382 -10.44 19.76 -10.68
C ARG A 382 -11.85 20.29 -10.90
N THR A 383 -12.73 20.08 -9.92
CA THR A 383 -14.15 20.46 -10.02
C THR A 383 -14.39 21.92 -9.60
N CYS A 384 -15.57 22.43 -9.91
CA CYS A 384 -16.21 23.48 -9.11
C CYS A 384 -16.44 22.97 -7.66
N ALA A 385 -16.84 23.84 -6.72
CA ALA A 385 -17.37 23.33 -5.45
C ALA A 385 -18.68 22.59 -5.78
N VAL A 386 -18.70 21.26 -5.60
CA VAL A 386 -19.66 20.36 -6.25
C VAL A 386 -20.39 19.46 -5.27
N TYR A 387 -21.71 19.33 -5.45
CA TYR A 387 -22.54 18.40 -4.69
C TYR A 387 -23.70 17.89 -5.54
N GLN A 388 -23.96 16.58 -5.56
CA GLN A 388 -25.02 15.93 -6.35
C GLN A 388 -24.99 16.30 -7.84
N LYS A 389 -23.79 16.27 -8.45
CA LYS A 389 -23.53 16.62 -9.87
C LYS A 389 -23.87 18.07 -10.26
N GLU A 390 -24.07 18.95 -9.27
CA GLU A 390 -24.29 20.39 -9.47
C GLU A 390 -23.15 21.23 -8.86
N CYS A 391 -22.64 22.20 -9.62
CA CYS A 391 -21.75 23.24 -9.09
C CYS A 391 -22.52 24.17 -8.14
N LYS A 392 -22.17 24.17 -6.85
CA LYS A 392 -22.72 25.07 -5.83
C LYS A 392 -21.97 26.40 -5.77
N ALA A 393 -20.67 26.39 -6.07
CA ALA A 393 -19.89 27.60 -6.35
C ALA A 393 -18.81 27.36 -7.42
N MET A 394 -18.55 28.37 -8.25
CA MET A 394 -17.41 28.41 -9.17
C MET A 394 -16.24 29.16 -8.50
N PRO A 395 -14.98 28.80 -8.78
CA PRO A 395 -13.84 29.63 -8.37
C PRO A 395 -13.89 31.00 -9.06
N VAL A 396 -13.37 32.01 -8.39
CA VAL A 396 -13.17 33.36 -8.93
C VAL A 396 -11.68 33.58 -9.12
N LYS A 397 -11.26 34.13 -10.27
CA LYS A 397 -9.85 34.44 -10.50
C LYS A 397 -9.40 35.63 -9.64
N ASP A 398 -8.28 35.47 -8.95
CA ASP A 398 -7.64 36.55 -8.19
C ASP A 398 -6.89 37.54 -9.10
N GLU A 399 -6.21 38.52 -8.51
CA GLU A 399 -5.43 39.54 -9.22
C GLU A 399 -4.28 38.99 -10.08
N ASN A 400 -3.84 37.75 -9.83
CA ASN A 400 -2.81 37.04 -10.59
C ASN A 400 -3.42 36.06 -11.62
N GLY A 401 -4.75 35.93 -11.65
CA GLY A 401 -5.47 34.97 -12.49
C GLY A 401 -5.61 33.57 -11.89
N ILE A 402 -5.22 33.36 -10.61
CA ILE A 402 -5.28 32.07 -9.91
C ILE A 402 -6.72 31.78 -9.49
N ASP A 403 -7.19 30.55 -9.71
CA ASP A 403 -8.56 30.15 -9.34
C ASP A 403 -8.71 30.11 -7.81
N THR A 404 -9.55 30.98 -7.26
CA THR A 404 -9.75 31.08 -5.80
C THR A 404 -11.17 30.67 -5.42
N TYR A 405 -11.27 29.66 -4.55
CA TYR A 405 -12.49 29.22 -3.88
C TYR A 405 -12.58 29.90 -2.51
N ASN A 406 -13.78 30.34 -2.14
CA ASN A 406 -14.03 31.09 -0.92
C ASN A 406 -14.96 30.28 0.01
N ASN A 407 -14.37 29.59 0.99
CA ASN A 407 -15.06 28.76 1.95
C ASN A 407 -15.53 29.55 3.20
N ASN A 408 -15.43 30.89 3.21
CA ASN A 408 -16.00 31.74 4.28
C ASN A 408 -17.53 31.61 4.37
N ASN A 409 -18.16 31.26 3.24
CA ASN A 409 -19.53 30.78 3.15
C ASN A 409 -19.48 29.46 2.38
N TYR A 410 -19.05 28.40 3.08
CA TYR A 410 -18.94 27.05 2.52
C TYR A 410 -20.23 26.61 1.82
N SER A 411 -20.09 25.82 0.75
CA SER A 411 -21.21 25.43 -0.13
C SER A 411 -21.17 23.97 -0.58
N ALA A 412 -19.98 23.43 -0.78
CA ALA A 412 -19.69 22.07 -1.20
C ALA A 412 -18.15 21.86 -1.18
N PRO A 413 -17.65 20.62 -1.12
CA PRO A 413 -16.22 20.34 -1.28
C PRO A 413 -15.74 20.70 -2.69
N VAL A 414 -14.48 21.13 -2.80
CA VAL A 414 -13.74 21.05 -4.07
C VAL A 414 -13.22 19.62 -4.21
N GLN A 415 -13.25 19.04 -5.40
CA GLN A 415 -12.70 17.71 -5.64
C GLN A 415 -11.66 17.73 -6.76
N ALA A 416 -10.64 16.88 -6.64
CA ALA A 416 -9.61 16.74 -7.65
C ALA A 416 -9.19 15.28 -7.88
N VAL A 417 -8.98 14.94 -9.15
CA VAL A 417 -8.33 13.70 -9.60
C VAL A 417 -6.85 14.00 -9.79
N ILE A 418 -5.99 13.19 -9.19
CA ILE A 418 -4.53 13.35 -9.16
C ILE A 418 -3.77 12.04 -9.44
N GLY A 419 -4.37 11.13 -10.21
CA GLY A 419 -3.78 9.84 -10.61
C GLY A 419 -2.75 9.93 -11.75
N MET A 420 -2.08 11.07 -11.92
CA MET A 420 -1.22 11.33 -13.09
C MET A 420 0.27 10.97 -12.90
N ALA A 421 0.65 10.35 -11.78
CA ALA A 421 2.06 10.30 -11.36
C ALA A 421 2.95 9.34 -12.15
N GLY A 422 2.40 8.28 -12.77
CA GLY A 422 3.25 7.35 -13.50
C GLY A 422 2.59 6.50 -14.56
N PHE A 423 1.34 6.05 -14.36
CA PHE A 423 0.65 5.22 -15.35
C PHE A 423 0.44 5.95 -16.69
N THR A 424 0.14 5.19 -17.74
CA THR A 424 -0.11 5.75 -19.06
C THR A 424 -1.39 6.60 -19.04
N LEU A 425 -1.25 7.90 -19.31
CA LEU A 425 -2.32 8.87 -19.09
C LEU A 425 -3.63 8.57 -19.84
N ASP A 426 -4.74 8.72 -19.13
CA ASP A 426 -6.10 8.54 -19.65
C ASP A 426 -6.51 9.65 -20.63
N SER A 427 -7.34 9.25 -21.59
CA SER A 427 -7.85 10.16 -22.62
C SER A 427 -9.19 10.78 -22.23
N PHE A 428 -9.19 12.09 -22.03
CA PHE A 428 -10.41 12.90 -21.92
C PHE A 428 -11.38 12.64 -23.08
N PRO A 429 -12.71 12.57 -22.84
CA PRO A 429 -13.68 12.42 -23.92
C PRO A 429 -13.56 13.54 -24.95
N SER A 430 -13.72 13.22 -26.24
CA SER A 430 -13.40 14.12 -27.36
C SER A 430 -14.17 15.44 -27.37
N ASN A 431 -15.27 15.55 -26.63
CA ASN A 431 -16.06 16.77 -26.45
C ASN A 431 -15.51 17.74 -25.38
N TYR A 432 -14.50 17.34 -24.59
CA TYR A 432 -13.79 18.20 -23.63
C TYR A 432 -12.40 18.66 -24.11
N VAL A 433 -11.87 18.05 -25.19
CA VAL A 433 -10.52 18.35 -25.69
C VAL A 433 -10.50 19.68 -26.46
N ASN A 434 -10.19 20.77 -25.76
CA ASN A 434 -9.73 22.00 -26.40
C ASN A 434 -8.28 21.81 -26.91
N SER A 435 -7.90 22.40 -28.04
CA SER A 435 -6.75 21.95 -28.86
C SER A 435 -5.34 22.17 -28.29
N ASN A 436 -5.23 22.59 -27.03
CA ASN A 436 -3.99 23.05 -26.39
C ASN A 436 -3.57 22.21 -25.17
N THR A 437 -4.09 20.98 -25.02
CA THR A 437 -3.79 20.04 -23.91
C THR A 437 -2.36 19.45 -23.98
N ARG A 438 -1.34 20.30 -23.90
CA ARG A 438 0.07 19.91 -23.75
C ARG A 438 0.71 20.67 -22.60
N LYS A 439 0.87 19.97 -21.47
CA LYS A 439 1.31 20.47 -20.15
C LYS A 439 0.36 21.54 -19.60
N VAL A 440 -0.61 21.10 -18.81
CA VAL A 440 -1.41 21.98 -17.94
C VAL A 440 -0.61 22.17 -16.65
N GLU A 441 -0.17 23.39 -16.40
CA GLU A 441 0.23 23.85 -15.08
C GLU A 441 -1.00 24.54 -14.49
N ASP A 442 -1.60 23.95 -13.47
CA ASP A 442 -2.77 24.49 -12.79
C ASP A 442 -2.36 25.05 -11.42
N SER A 443 -3.06 26.10 -10.98
CA SER A 443 -2.82 26.74 -9.70
C SER A 443 -4.14 27.30 -9.19
N PHE A 444 -4.51 26.85 -8.00
CA PHE A 444 -5.72 27.26 -7.33
C PHE A 444 -5.48 27.50 -5.83
N ARG A 445 -6.42 28.18 -5.19
CA ARG A 445 -6.41 28.52 -3.77
C ARG A 445 -7.77 28.20 -3.19
N ILE A 446 -7.83 27.50 -2.06
CA ILE A 446 -9.02 27.48 -1.21
C ILE A 446 -8.75 28.44 -0.05
N THR A 447 -9.72 29.29 0.27
CA THR A 447 -9.56 30.35 1.27
C THR A 447 -10.63 30.26 2.35
N LYS A 448 -10.19 30.39 3.61
CA LYS A 448 -11.04 30.56 4.78
C LYS A 448 -10.58 31.81 5.53
N GLY A 449 -11.51 32.69 5.85
CA GLY A 449 -11.31 33.74 6.82
C GLY A 449 -11.21 33.14 8.22
N GLN A 450 -10.27 33.63 9.03
CA GLN A 450 -10.28 33.32 10.45
C GLN A 450 -11.58 33.83 11.06
N GLY A 451 -12.35 32.92 11.68
CA GLY A 451 -13.55 33.30 12.44
C GLY A 451 -13.18 34.21 13.61
N SER A 452 -13.96 35.28 13.78
CA SER A 452 -13.75 36.34 14.80
C SER A 452 -14.29 35.97 16.17
#